data_AF-A0A0M0G6Y8-F1
#
_entry.id   AF-A0A0M0G6Y8-F1
#
_cell.length_a   1.000
_cell.length_b   1.000
_cell.length_c   1.000
_cell.angle_alpha   90.00
_cell.angle_beta   90.00
_cell.angle_gamma   90.00
#
_symmetry.space_group_name_H-M   'P 1'
#
loop_
_entity.id
_entity.type
_entity.pdbx_description
1 polymer ?
#
loop_
_entity_poly.entity_id
_entity_poly.type
_entity_poly.pdbx_seq_one_letter_code
_entity_poly.pdbx_strand_id
1 'polypeptide(L)'
;MSQLTKLDQQERFIELRAKSVPYEQIGKELGVSKPTLIKWGKELQLDISNRKAFEWEYLQEKYFVSKKKRLEMLGEQLLIVKEELAKRDLSEIPTEKLFDVQMKLYDKLKAEEVDIVFKKESTMDDTLNDLLHSSYIEWKG
;
A
#
# COMPACT_ATOMS: atom_id res chain seq x y z
N MET A 1 5.73 37.97 26.24
CA MET A 1 5.99 36.60 25.75
C MET A 1 5.14 35.67 26.59
N SER A 2 4.03 35.16 26.05
CA SER A 2 3.22 34.16 26.77
C SER A 2 4.09 32.92 27.01
N GLN A 3 4.15 32.44 28.24
CA GLN A 3 4.79 31.15 28.52
C GLN A 3 3.97 30.07 27.81
N LEU A 4 4.60 29.35 26.88
CA LEU A 4 4.01 28.17 26.27
C LEU A 4 3.64 27.18 27.39
N THR A 5 2.42 26.67 27.36
CA THR A 5 2.03 25.65 28.32
C THR A 5 2.75 24.34 28.02
N LYS A 6 2.80 23.43 28.99
CA LYS A 6 3.41 22.11 28.79
C LYS A 6 2.76 21.34 27.63
N LEU A 7 1.44 21.52 27.43
CA LEU A 7 0.70 20.92 26.32
C LEU A 7 1.18 21.48 24.97
N ASP A 8 1.30 22.80 24.86
CA ASP A 8 1.80 23.45 23.63
C ASP A 8 3.24 23.01 23.29
N GLN A 9 4.09 22.81 24.30
CA GLN A 9 5.45 22.28 24.10
C GLN A 9 5.45 20.84 23.59
N GLN A 10 4.53 20.00 24.09
CA GLN A 10 4.40 18.61 23.66
C GLN A 10 3.84 18.52 22.23
N GLU A 11 2.84 19.33 21.89
CA GLU A 11 2.31 19.42 20.53
C GLU A 11 3.40 19.88 19.56
N ARG A 12 4.12 20.95 19.90
CA ARG A 12 5.24 21.44 19.08
C ARG A 12 6.37 20.42 18.94
N PHE A 13 6.66 19.68 20.00
CA PHE A 13 7.60 18.56 19.96
C PHE A 13 7.16 17.47 18.98
N ILE A 14 5.87 17.10 18.96
CA ILE A 14 5.30 16.13 18.02
C ILE A 14 5.51 16.62 16.58
N GLU A 15 5.21 17.88 16.28
CA GLU A 15 5.41 18.46 14.95
C GLU A 15 6.86 18.41 14.48
N LEU A 16 7.80 18.83 15.34
CA LEU A 16 9.22 18.87 15.02
C LEU A 16 9.80 17.46 14.86
N ARG A 17 9.37 16.50 15.69
CA ARG A 17 9.79 15.09 15.57
C ARG A 17 9.17 14.38 14.38
N ALA A 18 7.95 14.75 13.97
CA ALA A 18 7.35 14.27 12.73
C ALA A 18 8.22 14.65 11.52
N LYS A 19 8.82 15.86 11.54
CA LYS A 19 9.78 16.36 10.55
C LYS A 19 11.22 15.87 10.75
N SER A 20 11.44 14.91 11.67
CA SER A 20 12.76 14.33 11.99
C SER A 20 13.81 15.32 12.52
N VAL A 21 13.40 16.45 13.10
CA VAL A 21 14.31 17.45 13.69
C VAL A 21 15.06 16.84 14.91
N PRO A 22 16.38 17.04 15.06
CA PRO A 22 17.16 16.50 16.18
C PRO A 22 16.73 17.06 17.54
N TYR A 23 16.83 16.23 18.59
CA TYR A 23 16.47 16.64 19.97
C TYR A 23 17.23 17.86 20.49
N GLU A 24 18.47 18.08 20.04
CA GLU A 24 19.27 19.23 20.47
C GLU A 24 18.71 20.55 19.96
N GLN A 25 18.23 20.56 18.71
CA GLN A 25 17.60 21.73 18.11
C GLN A 25 16.24 21.99 18.76
N ILE A 26 15.46 20.92 19.02
CA ILE A 26 14.18 21.03 19.70
C ILE A 26 14.37 21.52 21.15
N GLY A 27 15.41 21.10 21.85
CA GLY A 27 15.68 21.57 23.21
C GLY A 27 15.96 23.07 23.28
N LYS A 28 16.68 23.60 22.27
CA LYS A 28 16.96 25.04 22.14
C LYS A 28 15.69 25.85 21.83
N GLU A 29 14.81 25.34 20.96
CA GLU A 29 13.52 25.98 20.62
C GLU A 29 12.51 25.88 21.78
N LEU A 30 12.45 24.70 22.38
CA LEU A 30 11.72 24.23 23.56
C LEU A 30 11.90 25.03 24.84
N GLY A 31 13.17 25.34 25.12
CA GLY A 31 13.64 25.56 26.48
C GLY A 31 13.55 24.28 27.35
N VAL A 32 13.55 23.08 26.74
CA VAL A 32 13.34 21.80 27.42
C VAL A 32 14.62 20.95 27.38
N SER A 33 14.94 20.29 28.49
CA SER A 33 16.15 19.47 28.61
C SER A 33 16.09 18.20 27.75
N LYS A 34 17.25 17.75 27.26
CA LYS A 34 17.39 16.53 26.42
C LYS A 34 16.78 15.26 27.08
N PRO A 35 16.94 14.99 28.39
CA PRO A 35 16.30 13.85 29.04
C PRO A 35 14.76 13.89 28.98
N THR A 36 14.17 15.08 29.14
CA THR A 36 12.72 15.27 29.05
C THR A 36 12.22 15.01 27.63
N LEU A 37 12.94 15.48 26.61
CA LEU A 37 12.59 15.21 25.20
C LEU A 37 12.71 13.73 24.83
N ILE A 38 13.67 13.01 25.41
CA ILE A 38 13.79 11.54 25.23
C ILE A 38 12.58 10.84 25.87
N LYS A 39 12.17 11.26 27.07
CA LYS A 39 10.97 10.76 27.74
C LYS A 39 9.71 11.00 26.90
N TRP A 40 9.50 12.24 26.44
CA TRP A 40 8.39 12.57 25.54
C TRP A 40 8.43 11.80 24.23
N GLY A 41 9.62 11.53 23.69
CA GLY A 41 9.76 10.72 22.48
C GLY A 41 9.23 9.30 22.64
N LYS A 42 9.28 8.73 23.85
CA LYS A 42 8.68 7.43 24.17
C LYS A 42 7.18 7.55 24.43
N GLU A 43 6.78 8.54 25.23
CA GLU A 43 5.37 8.72 25.64
C GLU A 43 4.46 9.12 24.46
N LEU A 44 4.97 9.96 23.55
CA LEU A 44 4.22 10.53 22.41
C LEU A 44 4.59 9.84 21.09
N GLN A 45 5.16 8.64 21.15
CA GLN A 45 5.62 7.91 19.96
C GLN A 45 4.47 7.66 18.97
N LEU A 46 3.28 7.32 19.48
CA LEU A 46 2.09 7.09 18.65
C LEU A 46 1.69 8.36 17.92
N ASP A 47 1.63 9.49 18.62
CA ASP A 47 1.24 10.79 18.04
C ASP A 47 2.25 11.26 16.99
N ILE A 48 3.55 11.08 17.24
CA ILE A 48 4.61 11.36 16.27
C ILE A 48 4.44 10.48 15.03
N SER A 49 4.15 9.19 15.21
CA SER A 49 3.94 8.25 14.11
C SER A 49 2.70 8.61 13.30
N ASN A 50 1.59 8.94 13.95
CA ASN A 50 0.36 9.36 13.31
C ASN A 50 0.56 10.66 12.54
N ARG A 51 1.20 11.67 13.13
CA ARG A 51 1.50 12.94 12.44
C ARG A 51 2.38 12.71 11.21
N LYS A 52 3.37 11.82 11.29
CA LYS A 52 4.14 11.41 10.11
C LYS A 52 3.24 10.77 9.05
N ALA A 53 2.42 9.79 9.43
CA ALA A 53 1.52 9.11 8.51
C ALA A 53 0.59 10.10 7.80
N PHE A 54 0.03 11.09 8.50
CA PHE A 54 -0.78 12.15 7.91
C PHE A 54 -0.01 13.02 6.92
N GLU A 55 1.22 13.42 7.22
CA GLU A 55 2.06 14.17 6.26
C GLU A 55 2.36 13.35 5.00
N TRP A 56 2.65 12.06 5.17
CA TRP A 56 2.84 11.13 4.05
C TRP A 56 1.56 10.95 3.24
N GLU A 57 0.42 10.77 3.88
CA GLU A 57 -0.89 10.68 3.24
C GLU A 57 -1.21 11.95 2.45
N TYR A 58 -1.02 13.12 3.07
CA TYR A 58 -1.20 14.42 2.42
C TYR A 58 -0.32 14.58 1.17
N LEU A 59 0.96 14.20 1.25
CA LEU A 59 1.87 14.24 0.11
C LEU A 59 1.43 13.24 -0.98
N GLN A 60 1.03 12.03 -0.60
CA GLN A 60 0.55 11.03 -1.55
C GLN A 60 -0.70 11.50 -2.28
N GLU A 61 -1.61 12.15 -1.55
CA GLU A 61 -2.83 12.72 -2.05
C GLU A 61 -2.55 13.90 -2.98
N LYS A 62 -1.66 14.82 -2.57
CA LYS A 62 -1.26 16.00 -3.34
C LYS A 62 -0.64 15.65 -4.69
N TYR A 63 0.19 14.61 -4.74
CA TYR A 63 0.91 14.22 -5.95
C TYR A 63 0.25 13.07 -6.71
N PHE A 64 -0.98 12.68 -6.38
CA PHE A 64 -1.70 11.57 -7.01
C PHE A 64 -0.94 10.23 -6.98
N VAL A 65 -0.01 10.07 -6.03
CA VAL A 65 0.83 8.87 -5.92
C VAL A 65 0.25 7.87 -4.91
N SER A 66 -0.95 8.09 -4.37
CA SER A 66 -1.65 7.04 -3.63
C SER A 66 -2.06 5.90 -4.57
N LYS A 67 -2.06 4.65 -4.09
CA LYS A 67 -2.43 3.48 -4.93
C LYS A 67 -3.83 3.63 -5.53
N LYS A 68 -4.77 4.14 -4.74
CA LYS A 68 -6.16 4.41 -5.16
C LYS A 68 -6.20 5.43 -6.30
N LYS A 69 -5.55 6.59 -6.15
CA LYS A 69 -5.55 7.64 -7.18
C LYS A 69 -4.92 7.18 -8.48
N ARG A 70 -3.82 6.43 -8.41
CA ARG A 70 -3.23 5.86 -9.62
C ARG A 70 -4.17 4.86 -10.31
N LEU A 71 -4.90 4.05 -9.55
CA LEU A 71 -5.86 3.10 -10.09
C LEU A 71 -7.03 3.82 -10.77
N GLU A 72 -7.59 4.86 -10.14
CA GLU A 72 -8.65 5.69 -10.72
C GLU A 72 -8.18 6.36 -12.02
N MET A 73 -7.03 7.04 -11.98
CA MET A 73 -6.44 7.70 -13.15
C MET A 73 -6.17 6.71 -14.30
N LEU A 74 -5.58 5.55 -14.01
CA LEU A 74 -5.29 4.54 -15.03
C LEU A 74 -6.57 3.88 -15.56
N GLY A 75 -7.58 3.68 -14.70
CA GLY A 75 -8.88 3.14 -15.07
C GLY A 75 -9.65 4.07 -16.02
N GLU A 76 -9.68 5.37 -15.71
CA GLU A 76 -10.27 6.40 -16.58
C GLU A 76 -9.56 6.45 -17.93
N GLN A 77 -8.23 6.47 -17.94
CA GLN A 77 -7.46 6.44 -19.19
C GLN A 77 -7.71 5.17 -20.01
N LEU A 78 -7.81 4.01 -19.34
CA LEU A 78 -8.09 2.74 -20.00
C LEU A 78 -9.48 2.75 -20.65
N LEU A 79 -10.49 3.31 -19.99
CA LEU A 79 -11.84 3.50 -20.54
C LEU A 79 -11.81 4.36 -21.81
N ILE A 80 -11.16 5.52 -21.75
CA ILE A 80 -11.02 6.42 -22.91
C ILE A 80 -10.36 5.71 -24.08
N VAL A 81 -9.25 5.00 -23.84
CA VAL A 81 -8.56 4.23 -24.88
C VAL A 81 -9.45 3.13 -25.45
N LYS A 82 -10.18 2.40 -24.60
CA LYS A 82 -11.12 1.35 -25.02
C LYS A 82 -12.24 1.91 -25.90
N GLU A 83 -12.81 3.05 -25.53
CA GLU A 83 -13.87 3.72 -26.30
C GLU A 83 -13.37 4.19 -27.67
N GLU A 84 -12.18 4.79 -27.72
CA GLU A 84 -11.59 5.23 -28.98
C GLU A 84 -11.22 4.05 -29.89
N LEU A 85 -10.67 2.96 -29.33
CA LEU A 85 -10.39 1.75 -30.09
C LEU A 85 -11.67 1.08 -30.62
N ALA A 86 -12.78 1.15 -29.90
CA ALA A 86 -14.07 0.60 -30.34
C ALA A 86 -14.68 1.37 -31.53
N LYS A 87 -14.33 2.66 -31.70
CA LYS A 87 -14.83 3.50 -32.81
C LYS A 87 -13.98 3.39 -34.07
N ARG A 88 -12.70 3.03 -33.93
CA ARG A 88 -11.77 2.99 -35.06
C ARG A 88 -12.03 1.79 -35.95
N ASP A 89 -11.90 2.02 -37.26
CA ASP A 89 -11.82 0.90 -38.18
C ASP A 89 -10.46 0.21 -38.01
N LEU A 90 -10.50 -1.09 -37.73
CA LEU A 90 -9.31 -1.92 -37.55
C LEU A 90 -8.87 -2.58 -38.86
N SER A 91 -9.61 -2.38 -39.96
CA SER A 91 -9.28 -2.92 -41.29
C SER A 91 -7.96 -2.39 -41.86
N GLU A 92 -7.58 -1.16 -41.47
CA GLU A 92 -6.32 -0.52 -41.87
C GLU A 92 -5.12 -1.00 -41.03
N ILE A 93 -5.34 -1.75 -39.95
CA ILE A 93 -4.27 -2.27 -39.11
C ILE A 93 -3.67 -3.51 -39.78
N PRO A 94 -2.32 -3.61 -39.89
CA PRO A 94 -1.67 -4.81 -40.44
C PRO A 94 -2.12 -6.08 -39.71
N THR A 95 -2.45 -7.11 -40.47
CA THR A 95 -2.95 -8.40 -39.94
C THR A 95 -2.01 -9.01 -38.91
N GLU A 96 -0.68 -8.89 -39.11
CA GLU A 96 0.34 -9.30 -38.14
C GLU A 96 0.13 -8.66 -36.76
N LYS A 97 -0.14 -7.35 -36.71
CA LYS A 97 -0.40 -6.65 -35.45
C LYS A 97 -1.72 -7.08 -34.81
N LEU A 98 -2.72 -7.44 -35.59
CA LEU A 98 -3.98 -7.97 -35.05
C LEU A 98 -3.75 -9.33 -34.38
N PHE A 99 -2.95 -10.22 -34.99
CA PHE A 99 -2.55 -11.48 -34.39
C PHE A 99 -1.71 -11.29 -33.12
N ASP A 100 -0.77 -10.34 -33.10
CA ASP A 100 0.01 -10.02 -31.90
C ASP A 100 -0.89 -9.57 -30.74
N VAL A 101 -1.87 -8.71 -31.03
CA VAL A 101 -2.84 -8.25 -30.02
C VAL A 101 -3.71 -9.42 -29.56
N GLN A 102 -4.16 -10.28 -30.47
CA GLN A 102 -4.96 -11.46 -30.15
C GLN A 102 -4.21 -12.40 -29.19
N MET A 103 -2.94 -12.71 -29.47
CA MET A 103 -2.14 -13.58 -28.60
C MET A 103 -1.96 -12.97 -27.20
N LYS A 104 -1.66 -11.66 -27.13
CA LYS A 104 -1.58 -10.94 -25.83
C LYS A 104 -2.89 -10.96 -25.05
N LEU A 105 -4.04 -10.93 -25.73
CA LEU A 105 -5.35 -11.05 -25.08
C LEU A 105 -5.59 -12.46 -24.56
N TYR A 106 -5.19 -13.51 -25.31
CA TYR A 106 -5.28 -14.88 -24.83
C TYR A 106 -4.40 -15.13 -23.60
N ASP A 107 -3.16 -14.64 -23.60
CA ASP A 107 -2.27 -14.76 -22.44
C ASP A 107 -2.87 -14.11 -21.19
N LYS A 108 -3.50 -12.93 -21.36
CA LYS A 108 -4.21 -12.25 -20.28
C LYS A 108 -5.45 -13.01 -19.81
N LEU A 109 -6.26 -13.56 -20.71
CA LEU A 109 -7.43 -14.36 -20.35
C LEU A 109 -7.01 -15.60 -19.54
N LYS A 110 -5.95 -16.27 -19.97
CA LYS A 110 -5.40 -17.42 -19.25
C LYS A 110 -4.87 -17.04 -17.86
N ALA A 111 -4.27 -15.86 -17.71
CA ALA A 111 -3.81 -15.36 -16.42
C ALA A 111 -4.96 -14.98 -15.46
N GLU A 112 -6.14 -14.67 -16.00
CA GLU A 112 -7.37 -14.40 -15.23
C GLU A 112 -8.17 -15.68 -14.93
N GLU A 113 -7.78 -16.85 -15.46
CA GLU A 113 -8.38 -18.12 -15.06
C GLU A 113 -8.11 -18.36 -13.58
N VAL A 114 -9.15 -18.17 -12.76
CA VAL A 114 -9.10 -18.48 -11.33
C VAL A 114 -9.59 -19.91 -11.14
N ASP A 115 -8.79 -20.73 -10.46
CA ASP A 115 -9.22 -22.06 -10.03
C ASP A 115 -10.43 -21.93 -9.11
N ILE A 116 -11.57 -22.46 -9.55
CA ILE A 116 -12.79 -22.49 -8.74
C ILE A 116 -12.61 -23.56 -7.67
N VAL A 117 -12.07 -23.14 -6.53
CA VAL A 117 -11.92 -24.02 -5.36
C VAL A 117 -13.22 -24.00 -4.56
N PHE A 118 -14.00 -25.08 -4.69
CA PHE A 118 -15.15 -25.33 -3.82
C PHE A 118 -14.66 -25.76 -2.44
N LYS A 119 -14.77 -24.85 -1.47
CA LYS A 119 -14.51 -25.19 -0.07
C LYS A 119 -15.75 -25.87 0.51
N LYS A 120 -15.62 -27.14 0.85
CA LYS A 120 -16.58 -27.82 1.72
C LYS A 120 -16.24 -27.48 3.17
N GLU A 121 -17.26 -27.21 3.98
CA GLU A 121 -17.09 -27.10 5.42
C GLU A 121 -16.54 -28.44 5.94
N SER A 122 -15.34 -28.39 6.50
CA SER A 122 -14.60 -29.55 7.00
C SER A 122 -14.22 -29.27 8.44
N THR A 123 -14.20 -30.32 9.24
CA THR A 123 -13.77 -30.19 10.63
C THR A 123 -12.25 -30.05 10.70
N MET A 124 -11.73 -29.57 11.83
CA MET A 124 -10.28 -29.53 12.06
C MET A 124 -9.66 -30.93 11.96
N ASP A 125 -10.41 -31.98 12.28
CA ASP A 125 -9.94 -33.37 12.20
C ASP A 125 -9.78 -33.80 10.74
N ASP A 126 -10.72 -33.44 9.87
CA ASP A 126 -10.65 -33.71 8.43
C ASP A 126 -9.43 -33.03 7.78
N THR A 127 -9.16 -31.77 8.15
CA THR A 127 -8.01 -31.01 7.61
C THR A 127 -6.67 -31.50 8.13
N LEU A 128 -6.59 -31.95 9.39
CA LEU A 128 -5.39 -32.55 9.95
C LEU A 128 -5.08 -33.90 9.27
N ASN A 129 -6.13 -34.69 9.02
CA ASN A 129 -6.01 -36.01 8.41
C ASN A 129 -5.48 -35.91 6.96
N ASP A 130 -6.02 -35.00 6.16
CA ASP A 130 -5.56 -34.76 4.78
C ASP A 130 -4.10 -34.29 4.71
N LEU A 131 -3.67 -33.43 5.63
CA LEU A 131 -2.29 -32.94 5.69
C LEU A 131 -1.29 -34.06 6.03
N LEU A 132 -1.65 -34.95 6.96
CA LEU A 132 -0.78 -36.06 7.40
C LEU A 132 -0.66 -37.16 6.34
N HIS A 133 -1.72 -37.41 5.56
CA HIS A 133 -1.72 -38.44 4.52
C HIS A 133 -1.06 -38.00 3.20
N SER A 134 -0.74 -36.71 3.03
CA SER A 134 -0.04 -36.18 1.84
C SER A 134 1.43 -36.62 1.68
N SER A 135 1.96 -37.44 2.60
CA SER A 135 3.36 -37.88 2.59
C SER A 135 3.53 -39.40 2.63
N TYR A 136 3.10 -40.10 1.58
CA TYR A 136 3.61 -41.45 1.33
C TYR A 136 4.70 -41.41 0.26
N ILE A 137 5.95 -41.65 0.70
CA ILE A 137 7.06 -42.01 -0.19
C ILE A 137 6.85 -43.48 -0.55
N GLU A 138 6.57 -43.75 -1.84
CA GLU A 138 6.61 -45.12 -2.36
C GLU A 138 8.03 -45.67 -2.29
N TRP A 139 8.26 -46.64 -1.40
CA TRP A 139 9.46 -47.48 -1.43
C TRP A 139 9.19 -48.67 -2.35
N LYS A 140 9.96 -48.79 -3.43
CA LYS A 140 9.99 -50.01 -4.24
C LYS A 140 11.04 -50.97 -3.68
N GLY A 141 10.58 -52.13 -3.24
CA GLY A 141 11.41 -53.34 -3.07
C GLY A 141 11.45 -54.14 -4.35
#